data_AF-A0A9N9VVL3-F1
#
_entry.id   AF-A0A9N9VVL3-F1
#
_cell.length_a   1.000
_cell.length_b   1.000
_cell.length_c   1.000
_cell.angle_alpha   90.00
_cell.angle_beta   90.00
_cell.angle_gamma   90.00
#
_symmetry.space_group_name_H-M   'P 1'
#
loop_
_entity.id
_entity.type
_entity.pdbx_description
1 polymer ?
#
loop_
_entity_poly.entity_id
_entity_poly.type
_entity_poly.pdbx_seq_one_letter_code
_entity_poly.pdbx_strand_id
1 'polypeptide(L)'
;MQKQNAHEYAQAFKASGQPPWFHGLFLHWRKLFEEPYKGIINDCNYHPALRSSRFEAHTAEASSAMAIREPKKATCYHIDSPEWRSWPNPEFFLSDKGIRLDEITAELEEDVFGVLKADLSAEGYEKAIGAMIINQLLGELVESSAIMNESSYNFVLFGEPSTARPTLQGGPNLEQELLGLRLMQDLPKDQQARAQVYKLLNDPAMPHGQWNHDDQRHLCGACRDNRMVPYEGILVSEMTGAQQDEVWGLQTSSSFIYQREPANSG
;
A
#
# COMPACT_ATOMS: atom_id res chain seq x y z
N MET A 1 24.40 -10.69 2.32
CA MET A 1 23.00 -11.15 2.23
C MET A 1 22.85 -12.57 2.74
N GLN A 2 23.33 -13.61 2.02
CA GLN A 2 23.09 -15.04 2.34
C GLN A 2 23.42 -15.51 3.79
N LYS A 3 24.32 -14.83 4.50
CA LYS A 3 24.73 -15.18 5.87
C LYS A 3 24.11 -14.30 6.96
N GLN A 4 23.25 -13.36 6.56
CA GLN A 4 22.69 -12.35 7.45
C GLN A 4 21.20 -12.62 7.65
N ASN A 5 20.68 -12.34 8.84
CA ASN A 5 19.23 -12.19 9.01
C ASN A 5 18.75 -10.81 8.51
N ALA A 6 17.43 -10.60 8.50
CA ALA A 6 16.79 -9.36 8.04
C ALA A 6 17.35 -8.10 8.73
N HIS A 7 17.51 -8.13 10.06
CA HIS A 7 18.05 -7.01 10.84
C HIS A 7 19.53 -6.74 10.54
N GLU A 8 20.37 -7.78 10.52
CA GLU A 8 21.80 -7.68 10.22
C GLU A 8 22.04 -7.13 8.82
N TYR A 9 21.25 -7.58 7.83
CA TYR A 9 21.29 -7.06 6.48
C TYR A 9 20.92 -5.58 6.45
N ALA A 10 19.80 -5.19 7.09
CA ALA A 10 19.34 -3.80 7.12
C ALA A 10 20.36 -2.87 7.80
N GLN A 11 20.96 -3.30 8.90
CA GLN A 11 22.01 -2.55 9.59
C GLN A 11 23.26 -2.42 8.71
N ALA A 12 23.72 -3.51 8.11
CA ALA A 12 24.87 -3.50 7.21
C ALA A 12 24.63 -2.60 5.99
N PHE A 13 23.44 -2.64 5.39
CA PHE A 13 23.02 -1.78 4.29
C PHE A 13 23.10 -0.29 4.69
N LYS A 14 22.48 0.08 5.81
CA LYS A 14 22.46 1.46 6.34
C LYS A 14 23.86 1.97 6.68
N ALA A 15 24.72 1.11 7.22
CA ALA A 15 26.07 1.50 7.64
C ALA A 15 27.08 1.56 6.47
N SER A 16 27.03 0.59 5.56
CA SER A 16 28.00 0.48 4.45
C SER A 16 27.65 1.34 3.23
N GLY A 17 26.37 1.69 3.08
CA GLY A 17 25.87 2.36 1.88
C GLY A 17 25.91 1.50 0.63
N GLN A 18 25.97 0.17 0.76
CA GLN A 18 26.05 -0.76 -0.37
C GLN A 18 24.74 -1.54 -0.57
N PRO A 19 24.24 -1.68 -1.81
CA PRO A 19 24.81 -1.08 -3.03
C PRO A 19 24.46 0.42 -3.14
N PRO A 20 25.32 1.26 -3.77
CA PRO A 20 25.21 2.72 -3.67
C PRO A 20 23.94 3.30 -4.30
N TRP A 21 23.46 2.68 -5.39
CA TRP A 21 22.24 3.11 -6.07
C TRP A 21 21.01 2.95 -5.17
N PHE A 22 20.90 1.80 -4.48
CA PHE A 22 19.78 1.51 -3.60
C PHE A 22 19.87 2.32 -2.31
N HIS A 23 21.08 2.49 -1.76
CA HIS A 23 21.29 3.36 -0.62
C HIS A 23 20.96 4.83 -0.94
N GLY A 24 21.31 5.32 -2.13
CA GLY A 24 20.91 6.64 -2.61
C GLY A 24 19.39 6.80 -2.68
N LEU A 25 18.67 5.79 -3.16
CA LEU A 25 17.21 5.76 -3.17
C LEU A 25 16.63 5.78 -1.75
N PHE A 26 17.19 5.00 -0.83
CA PHE A 26 16.79 5.00 0.58
C PHE A 26 16.97 6.38 1.23
N LEU A 27 18.13 7.03 1.04
CA LEU A 27 18.37 8.39 1.54
C LEU A 27 17.39 9.40 0.94
N HIS A 28 17.03 9.25 -0.33
CA HIS A 28 16.02 10.07 -0.98
C HIS A 28 14.63 9.88 -0.34
N TRP A 29 14.20 8.64 -0.10
CA TRP A 29 12.96 8.34 0.61
C TRP A 29 12.94 8.93 2.02
N ARG A 30 14.07 8.86 2.74
CA ARG A 30 14.22 9.47 4.08
C ARG A 30 14.01 10.98 4.05
N LYS A 31 14.60 11.67 3.09
CA LYS A 31 14.42 13.12 2.91
C LYS A 31 12.97 13.48 2.62
N LEU A 32 12.28 12.71 1.76
CA LEU A 32 10.87 12.94 1.45
C LEU A 32 9.95 12.70 2.66
N PHE A 33 10.26 11.67 3.46
CA PHE A 33 9.52 11.35 4.68
C PHE A 33 9.56 12.48 5.72
N GLU A 34 10.68 13.21 5.80
CA GLU A 34 10.85 14.36 6.69
C GLU A 34 9.99 15.56 6.29
N GLU A 35 9.52 15.63 5.05
CA GLU A 35 8.61 16.67 4.63
C GLU A 35 7.23 16.47 5.28
N PRO A 36 6.61 17.52 5.85
CA PRO A 36 5.24 17.43 6.35
C PRO A 36 4.29 16.95 5.26
N TYR A 37 3.36 16.08 5.61
CA TYR A 37 2.36 15.59 4.68
C TYR A 37 1.44 16.73 4.22
N LYS A 38 1.27 16.86 2.91
CA LYS A 38 0.46 17.90 2.24
C LYS A 38 -0.72 17.31 1.47
N GLY A 39 -0.82 15.99 1.35
CA GLY A 39 -1.80 15.33 0.48
C GLY A 39 -1.37 15.24 -0.99
N ILE A 40 -2.19 14.55 -1.78
CA ILE A 40 -2.08 14.54 -3.24
C ILE A 40 -2.60 15.87 -3.76
N ILE A 41 -1.76 16.59 -4.50
CA ILE A 41 -2.07 17.93 -5.03
C ILE A 41 -2.22 17.82 -6.55
N ASN A 42 -3.30 18.39 -7.09
CA ASN A 42 -3.53 18.49 -8.53
C ASN A 42 -3.58 19.97 -8.92
N ASP A 43 -2.86 20.38 -9.97
CA ASP A 43 -2.91 21.73 -10.55
C ASP A 43 -2.91 22.89 -9.54
N CYS A 44 -2.06 22.79 -8.51
CA CYS A 44 -1.92 23.74 -7.40
C CYS A 44 -3.15 23.91 -6.48
N ASN A 45 -4.19 23.10 -6.64
CA ASN A 45 -5.36 23.09 -5.76
C ASN A 45 -5.34 21.90 -4.81
N TYR A 46 -5.52 22.16 -3.52
CA TYR A 46 -5.67 21.12 -2.51
C TYR A 46 -7.08 20.53 -2.59
N HIS A 47 -7.19 19.23 -2.85
CA HIS A 47 -8.43 18.50 -2.68
C HIS A 47 -8.42 17.80 -1.31
N PRO A 48 -9.34 18.11 -0.39
CA PRO A 48 -9.56 17.28 0.78
C PRO A 48 -9.88 15.86 0.30
N ALA A 49 -9.32 14.85 0.96
CA ALA A 49 -9.51 13.44 0.63
C ALA A 49 -10.99 13.14 0.29
N LEU A 50 -11.21 12.45 -0.82
CA LEU A 50 -12.53 12.05 -1.30
C LEU A 50 -13.20 11.17 -0.24
N ARG A 51 -14.32 11.65 0.30
CA ARG A 51 -15.14 10.89 1.26
C ARG A 51 -15.96 9.86 0.49
N SER A 52 -15.69 8.58 0.65
CA SER A 52 -16.68 7.53 0.39
C SER A 52 -17.40 7.18 1.68
N SER A 53 -18.70 6.92 1.57
CA SER A 53 -19.66 6.71 2.66
C SER A 53 -20.09 5.25 2.83
N ARG A 54 -19.36 4.28 2.26
CA ARG A 54 -19.66 2.85 2.42
C ARG A 54 -18.53 2.16 3.15
N PHE A 55 -18.76 1.83 4.42
CA PHE A 55 -17.90 0.95 5.22
C PHE A 55 -18.79 -0.06 5.93
N GLU A 56 -18.48 -1.35 5.76
CA GLU A 56 -19.05 -2.43 6.56
C GLU A 56 -17.99 -2.94 7.55
N ALA A 57 -18.40 -3.18 8.80
CA ALA A 57 -17.52 -3.44 9.93
C ALA A 57 -17.31 -4.95 10.13
N HIS A 58 -16.14 -5.49 9.77
CA HIS A 58 -15.87 -6.93 9.95
C HIS A 58 -14.52 -7.28 10.62
N THR A 59 -13.54 -6.37 10.73
CA THR A 59 -12.18 -6.74 11.20
C THR A 59 -11.89 -6.51 12.70
N ALA A 60 -12.89 -6.08 13.47
CA ALA A 60 -12.71 -5.63 14.85
C ALA A 60 -12.34 -6.73 15.86
N GLU A 61 -12.89 -7.94 15.70
CA GLU A 61 -12.70 -9.03 16.68
C GLU A 61 -11.28 -9.63 16.61
N ALA A 62 -10.81 -9.97 15.40
CA ALA A 62 -9.46 -10.50 15.19
C ALA A 62 -8.38 -9.48 15.62
N SER A 63 -8.58 -8.20 15.29
CA SER A 63 -7.67 -7.11 15.68
C SER A 63 -7.62 -6.92 17.20
N SER A 64 -8.74 -7.14 17.90
CA SER A 64 -8.81 -7.05 19.36
C SER A 64 -8.10 -8.21 20.04
N ALA A 65 -8.22 -9.44 19.52
CA ALA A 65 -7.53 -10.61 20.04
C ALA A 65 -6.00 -10.45 19.94
N MET A 66 -5.52 -9.99 18.79
CA MET A 66 -4.09 -9.71 18.57
C MET A 66 -3.56 -8.62 19.52
N ALA A 67 -4.32 -7.52 19.70
CA ALA A 67 -3.94 -6.42 20.58
C ALA A 67 -3.89 -6.79 22.08
N ILE A 68 -4.47 -7.93 22.47
CA ILE A 68 -4.33 -8.50 23.82
C ILE A 68 -3.03 -9.28 23.95
N ARG A 69 -2.62 -10.01 22.90
CA ARG A 69 -1.46 -10.88 22.91
C ARG A 69 -0.13 -10.12 22.76
N GLU A 70 -0.11 -9.01 22.00
CA GLU A 70 1.07 -8.14 21.87
C GLU A 70 0.85 -6.73 22.45
N PRO A 71 1.86 -6.13 23.08
CA PRO A 71 1.76 -4.75 23.54
C PRO A 71 1.61 -3.79 22.35
N LYS A 72 0.48 -3.09 22.31
CA LYS A 72 0.07 -2.08 21.30
C LYS A 72 1.16 -1.13 20.80
N LYS A 73 2.20 -0.88 21.60
CA LYS A 73 3.23 0.13 21.31
C LYS A 73 4.14 -0.22 20.12
N ALA A 74 4.34 -1.52 19.83
CA ALA A 74 5.14 -1.96 18.68
C ALA A 74 4.29 -2.08 17.40
N THR A 75 3.01 -2.46 17.55
CA THR A 75 2.15 -2.85 16.43
C THR A 75 1.14 -1.80 15.99
N CYS A 76 0.81 -0.82 16.84
CA CYS A 76 -0.24 0.17 16.57
C CYS A 76 0.31 1.59 16.47
N TYR A 77 0.00 2.27 15.37
CA TYR A 77 0.19 3.70 15.18
C TYR A 77 -1.16 4.43 15.23
N HIS A 78 -1.15 5.72 15.55
CA HIS A 78 -2.33 6.56 15.33
C HIS A 78 -2.66 6.63 13.83
N ILE A 79 -3.93 6.78 13.44
CA ILE A 79 -4.35 6.80 12.03
C ILE A 79 -3.70 7.94 11.23
N ASP A 80 -3.35 9.04 11.89
CA ASP A 80 -2.66 10.19 11.31
C ASP A 80 -1.12 10.06 11.32
N SER A 81 -0.56 8.99 11.87
CA SER A 81 0.90 8.88 12.01
C SER A 81 1.55 8.76 10.63
N PRO A 82 2.66 9.46 10.36
CA PRO A 82 3.26 9.49 9.02
C PRO A 82 3.81 8.14 8.56
N GLU A 83 3.87 7.13 9.43
CA GLU A 83 4.53 5.86 9.20
C GLU A 83 3.98 5.08 8.00
N TRP A 84 2.70 5.21 7.65
CA TRP A 84 2.15 4.58 6.44
C TRP A 84 2.84 5.06 5.16
N ARG A 85 3.40 6.29 5.17
CA ARG A 85 4.04 6.92 4.01
C ARG A 85 5.31 6.21 3.57
N SER A 86 5.96 5.44 4.44
CA SER A 86 7.24 4.82 4.12
C SER A 86 7.14 3.36 3.72
N TRP A 87 5.93 2.86 3.41
CA TRP A 87 5.73 1.47 2.97
C TRP A 87 6.54 1.20 1.69
N PRO A 88 7.52 0.27 1.72
CA PRO A 88 8.26 -0.15 0.56
C PRO A 88 7.82 -1.55 0.09
N ASN A 89 7.82 -1.81 -1.22
CA ASN A 89 7.58 -3.14 -1.76
C ASN A 89 8.73 -4.17 -1.54
N PRO A 90 10.03 -3.81 -1.53
CA PRO A 90 11.07 -4.83 -1.38
C PRO A 90 11.16 -5.38 0.04
N GLU A 91 11.54 -6.65 0.14
CA GLU A 91 11.71 -7.40 1.41
C GLU A 91 12.89 -6.94 2.29
N PHE A 92 13.48 -5.80 1.96
CA PHE A 92 14.54 -5.25 2.78
C PHE A 92 13.92 -4.59 4.01
N PHE A 93 14.34 -5.03 5.19
CA PHE A 93 13.88 -4.54 6.50
C PHE A 93 14.36 -3.11 6.82
N LEU A 94 14.04 -2.17 5.93
CA LEU A 94 14.51 -0.78 5.96
C LEU A 94 13.72 0.07 6.96
N SER A 95 12.43 -0.23 7.08
CA SER A 95 11.50 0.41 7.99
C SER A 95 10.95 -0.64 8.96
N ASP A 96 11.59 -0.73 10.12
CA ASP A 96 11.16 -1.57 11.23
C ASP A 96 9.88 -0.98 11.84
N LYS A 97 8.73 -1.53 11.44
CA LYS A 97 7.41 -1.08 11.86
C LYS A 97 6.51 -2.28 12.05
N GLY A 98 5.78 -2.27 13.15
CA GLY A 98 4.87 -3.35 13.45
C GLY A 98 5.61 -4.55 14.01
N ILE A 99 5.08 -5.73 13.69
CA ILE A 99 5.67 -7.03 14.00
C ILE A 99 6.04 -7.73 12.71
N ARG A 100 7.16 -8.46 12.71
CA ARG A 100 7.57 -9.29 11.59
C ARG A 100 7.09 -10.74 11.82
N LEU A 101 6.47 -11.36 10.82
CA LEU A 101 5.77 -12.64 11.02
C LEU A 101 6.71 -13.83 11.32
N ASP A 102 7.95 -13.80 10.86
CA ASP A 102 8.96 -14.83 11.17
C ASP A 102 9.66 -14.63 12.54
N GLU A 103 9.25 -13.63 13.33
CA GLU A 103 9.80 -13.30 14.65
C GLU A 103 8.80 -13.44 15.80
N ILE A 104 7.57 -13.85 15.49
CA ILE A 104 6.46 -13.97 16.46
C ILE A 104 6.08 -15.42 16.74
N THR A 105 5.22 -15.63 17.74
CA THR A 105 4.71 -16.97 18.03
C THR A 105 3.63 -17.39 17.04
N ALA A 106 3.45 -18.71 16.87
CA ALA A 106 2.44 -19.26 15.97
C ALA A 106 1.01 -18.81 16.34
N GLU A 107 0.72 -18.61 17.63
CA GLU A 107 -0.59 -18.13 18.07
C GLU A 107 -0.86 -16.69 17.63
N LEU A 108 0.18 -15.84 17.62
CA LEU A 108 0.04 -14.46 17.14
C LEU A 108 -0.01 -14.40 15.62
N GLU A 109 0.76 -15.25 14.94
CA GLU A 109 0.72 -15.38 13.49
C GLU A 109 -0.69 -15.80 13.03
N GLU A 110 -1.33 -16.75 13.74
CA GLU A 110 -2.71 -17.15 13.50
C GLU A 110 -3.69 -15.97 13.68
N ASP A 111 -3.51 -15.13 14.70
CA ASP A 111 -4.33 -13.93 14.87
C ASP A 111 -4.19 -12.95 13.70
N VAL A 112 -2.96 -12.72 13.23
CA VAL A 112 -2.70 -11.84 12.07
C VAL A 112 -3.39 -12.38 10.83
N PHE A 113 -3.26 -13.68 10.57
CA PHE A 113 -3.97 -14.32 9.46
C PHE A 113 -5.49 -14.27 9.65
N GLY A 114 -5.97 -14.33 10.88
CA GLY A 114 -7.37 -14.09 11.23
C GLY A 114 -7.85 -12.69 10.82
N VAL A 115 -7.04 -11.66 11.04
CA VAL A 115 -7.33 -10.29 10.58
C VAL A 115 -7.37 -10.23 9.06
N LEU A 116 -6.35 -10.76 8.38
CA LEU A 116 -6.29 -10.76 6.91
C LEU A 116 -7.48 -11.50 6.29
N LYS A 117 -7.86 -12.64 6.86
CA LYS A 117 -9.00 -13.45 6.39
C LYS A 117 -10.35 -12.76 6.61
N ALA A 118 -10.45 -11.91 7.64
CA ALA A 118 -11.66 -11.13 7.89
C ALA A 118 -11.74 -9.87 7.01
N ASP A 119 -10.61 -9.33 6.55
CA ASP A 119 -10.54 -8.10 5.77
C ASP A 119 -10.62 -8.35 4.25
N LEU A 120 -9.92 -9.38 3.77
CA LEU A 120 -9.81 -9.73 2.35
C LEU A 120 -10.98 -10.62 1.91
N SER A 121 -11.28 -10.68 0.60
CA SER A 121 -12.12 -11.79 0.10
C SER A 121 -11.37 -13.11 0.20
N ALA A 122 -12.09 -14.22 -0.01
CA ALA A 122 -11.46 -15.54 -0.10
C ALA A 122 -10.34 -15.56 -1.15
N GLU A 123 -10.59 -15.02 -2.34
CA GLU A 123 -9.61 -14.94 -3.42
C GLU A 123 -8.48 -13.96 -3.09
N GLY A 124 -8.79 -12.81 -2.47
CA GLY A 124 -7.78 -11.84 -2.02
C GLY A 124 -6.83 -12.43 -0.97
N TYR A 125 -7.38 -13.20 -0.03
CA TYR A 125 -6.61 -13.94 0.97
C TYR A 125 -5.74 -15.01 0.32
N GLU A 126 -6.28 -15.82 -0.60
CA GLU A 126 -5.49 -16.81 -1.35
C GLU A 126 -4.35 -16.16 -2.16
N LYS A 127 -4.59 -14.99 -2.77
CA LYS A 127 -3.56 -14.24 -3.50
C LYS A 127 -2.46 -13.72 -2.55
N ALA A 128 -2.83 -13.24 -1.37
CA ALA A 128 -1.86 -12.83 -0.35
C ALA A 128 -0.98 -14.01 0.09
N ILE A 129 -1.58 -15.15 0.42
CA ILE A 129 -0.84 -16.38 0.79
C ILE A 129 0.03 -16.87 -0.38
N GLY A 130 -0.48 -16.81 -1.61
CA GLY A 130 0.30 -17.15 -2.80
C GLY A 130 1.54 -16.26 -2.98
N ALA A 131 1.43 -14.96 -2.70
CA ALA A 131 2.58 -14.05 -2.73
C ALA A 131 3.62 -14.41 -1.67
N MET A 132 3.18 -14.78 -0.46
CA MET A 132 4.05 -15.25 0.63
C MET A 132 4.83 -16.50 0.22
N ILE A 133 4.17 -17.49 -0.38
CA ILE A 133 4.82 -18.71 -0.87
C ILE A 133 5.83 -18.40 -1.99
N ILE A 134 5.53 -17.44 -2.87
CA ILE A 134 6.48 -17.01 -3.91
C ILE A 134 7.72 -16.38 -3.26
N ASN A 135 7.57 -15.59 -2.20
CA ASN A 135 8.70 -15.06 -1.43
C ASN A 135 9.58 -16.18 -0.88
N GLN A 136 9.00 -17.24 -0.34
CA GLN A 136 9.76 -18.43 0.10
C GLN A 136 10.61 -19.02 -1.03
N LEU A 137 10.00 -19.26 -2.19
CA LEU A 137 10.69 -19.82 -3.35
C LEU A 137 11.84 -18.91 -3.82
N LEU A 138 11.61 -17.60 -3.87
CA LEU A 138 12.64 -16.62 -4.21
C LEU A 138 13.79 -16.67 -3.20
N GLY A 139 13.47 -16.78 -1.92
CA GLY A 139 14.43 -16.89 -0.82
C GLY A 139 15.38 -18.05 -0.98
N GLU A 140 14.82 -19.22 -1.28
CA GLU A 140 15.57 -20.45 -1.57
C GLU A 140 16.45 -20.27 -2.81
N LEU A 141 15.91 -19.69 -3.88
CA LEU A 141 16.62 -19.51 -5.16
C LEU A 141 17.88 -18.64 -5.02
N VAL A 142 17.85 -17.62 -4.16
CA VAL A 142 19.00 -16.72 -3.92
C VAL A 142 19.81 -17.10 -2.67
N GLU A 143 19.50 -18.24 -2.05
CA GLU A 143 20.11 -18.75 -0.81
C GLU A 143 20.05 -17.72 0.35
N SER A 144 18.92 -17.04 0.50
CA SER A 144 18.73 -15.95 1.47
C SER A 144 17.43 -16.06 2.28
N SER A 145 17.01 -17.28 2.61
CA SER A 145 15.78 -17.57 3.35
C SER A 145 15.69 -16.92 4.74
N ALA A 146 16.82 -16.53 5.33
CA ALA A 146 16.85 -15.77 6.60
C ALA A 146 16.42 -14.29 6.46
N ILE A 147 16.23 -13.81 5.22
CA ILE A 147 15.76 -12.45 4.91
C ILE A 147 14.43 -12.52 4.17
N MET A 148 14.30 -13.46 3.23
CA MET A 148 13.14 -13.60 2.35
C MET A 148 12.63 -15.04 2.44
N ASN A 149 11.51 -15.23 3.13
CA ASN A 149 10.80 -16.48 3.37
C ASN A 149 9.28 -16.20 3.32
N GLU A 150 8.46 -17.23 3.53
CA GLU A 150 6.99 -17.07 3.52
C GLU A 150 6.46 -16.09 4.57
N SER A 151 7.04 -16.06 5.76
CA SER A 151 6.66 -15.16 6.85
C SER A 151 7.52 -13.89 6.90
N SER A 152 8.21 -13.56 5.81
CA SER A 152 8.99 -12.32 5.68
C SER A 152 8.05 -11.17 5.32
N TYR A 153 7.20 -10.76 6.25
CA TYR A 153 6.26 -9.67 6.10
C TYR A 153 6.11 -8.94 7.44
N ASN A 154 5.84 -7.64 7.37
CA ASN A 154 5.54 -6.84 8.54
C ASN A 154 4.03 -6.56 8.62
N PHE A 155 3.46 -6.80 9.79
CA PHE A 155 2.09 -6.46 10.10
C PHE A 155 2.03 -5.26 11.04
N VAL A 156 1.25 -4.25 10.65
CA VAL A 156 1.10 -3.00 11.40
C VAL A 156 -0.35 -2.55 11.34
N LEU A 157 -0.87 -2.08 12.48
CA LEU A 157 -2.19 -1.49 12.59
C LEU A 157 -2.09 0.04 12.69
N PHE A 158 -3.00 0.72 12.00
CA PHE A 158 -3.21 2.15 12.13
C PHE A 158 -4.60 2.41 12.69
N GLY A 159 -4.66 3.13 13.81
CA GLY A 159 -5.87 3.36 14.58
C GLY A 159 -6.06 2.37 15.74
N GLU A 160 -7.18 2.51 16.44
CA GLU A 160 -7.53 1.65 17.56
C GLU A 160 -8.49 0.53 17.11
N PRO A 161 -8.16 -0.75 17.37
CA PRO A 161 -9.11 -1.83 17.22
C PRO A 161 -10.35 -1.55 18.08
N SER A 162 -11.54 -1.55 17.46
CA SER A 162 -12.79 -1.31 18.17
C SER A 162 -13.89 -2.18 17.62
N THR A 163 -14.59 -2.91 18.50
CA THR A 163 -15.81 -3.66 18.19
C THR A 163 -17.03 -2.76 17.98
N ALA A 164 -16.92 -1.46 18.26
CA ALA A 164 -18.02 -0.49 18.20
C ALA A 164 -18.00 0.42 16.97
N ARG A 165 -16.91 0.46 16.20
CA ARG A 165 -16.77 1.30 15.01
C ARG A 165 -16.31 0.45 13.80
N PRO A 166 -16.85 0.69 12.60
CA PRO A 166 -16.35 0.06 11.40
C PRO A 166 -14.88 0.38 11.20
N THR A 167 -14.07 -0.66 11.11
CA THR A 167 -12.70 -0.59 10.61
C THR A 167 -12.71 -0.46 9.09
N LEU A 168 -11.67 0.17 8.55
CA LEU A 168 -11.46 0.33 7.12
C LEU A 168 -11.22 -1.05 6.49
N GLN A 169 -11.94 -1.34 5.42
CA GLN A 169 -11.79 -2.58 4.67
C GLN A 169 -10.69 -2.41 3.62
N GLY A 170 -9.65 -3.23 3.68
CA GLY A 170 -8.66 -3.38 2.62
C GLY A 170 -8.96 -4.66 1.82
N GLY A 171 -9.26 -4.55 0.53
CA GLY A 171 -9.52 -5.72 -0.30
C GLY A 171 -9.00 -5.59 -1.73
N PRO A 172 -7.87 -6.22 -2.09
CA PRO A 172 -7.53 -6.48 -3.48
C PRO A 172 -8.28 -7.73 -3.94
N ASN A 173 -9.40 -7.56 -4.62
CA ASN A 173 -10.15 -8.69 -5.18
C ASN A 173 -10.12 -8.57 -6.70
N LEU A 174 -10.04 -9.71 -7.39
CA LEU A 174 -10.13 -9.89 -8.84
C LEU A 174 -11.17 -8.97 -9.54
N GLU A 175 -12.20 -8.57 -8.80
CA GLU A 175 -13.18 -7.53 -9.18
C GLU A 175 -12.53 -6.24 -9.69
N GLN A 176 -11.44 -5.73 -9.11
CA GLN A 176 -10.80 -4.49 -9.57
C GLN A 176 -10.20 -4.62 -10.96
N GLU A 177 -9.45 -5.68 -11.22
CA GLU A 177 -8.81 -5.92 -12.52
C GLU A 177 -9.89 -6.09 -13.60
N LEU A 178 -10.96 -6.84 -13.28
CA LEU A 178 -12.11 -7.02 -14.17
C LEU A 178 -12.93 -5.76 -14.36
N LEU A 179 -13.11 -4.94 -13.31
CA LEU A 179 -13.85 -3.69 -13.35
C LEU A 179 -13.09 -2.64 -14.15
N GLY A 180 -11.77 -2.56 -14.00
CA GLY A 180 -10.91 -1.69 -14.80
C GLY A 180 -10.90 -2.11 -16.27
N LEU A 181 -10.86 -3.41 -16.55
CA LEU A 181 -10.98 -3.94 -17.90
C LEU A 181 -12.36 -3.63 -18.51
N ARG A 182 -13.44 -3.86 -17.77
CA ARG A 182 -14.81 -3.59 -18.20
C ARG A 182 -15.00 -2.11 -18.50
N LEU A 183 -14.59 -1.24 -17.59
CA LEU A 183 -14.62 0.21 -17.78
C LEU A 183 -13.94 0.60 -19.09
N MET A 184 -12.72 0.12 -19.35
CA MET A 184 -12.02 0.42 -20.60
C MET A 184 -12.71 -0.17 -21.84
N GLN A 185 -13.38 -1.32 -21.73
CA GLN A 185 -14.13 -1.93 -22.84
C GLN A 185 -15.43 -1.17 -23.15
N ASP A 186 -16.08 -0.62 -22.13
CA ASP A 186 -17.37 0.06 -22.23
C ASP A 186 -17.25 1.54 -22.61
N LEU A 187 -16.07 2.14 -22.51
CA LEU A 187 -15.83 3.50 -23.01
C LEU A 187 -16.04 3.58 -24.54
N PRO A 188 -16.65 4.65 -25.07
CA PRO A 188 -16.64 4.97 -26.49
C PRO A 188 -15.21 5.01 -27.06
N LYS A 189 -15.03 4.71 -28.36
CA LYS A 189 -13.68 4.58 -28.96
C LYS A 189 -12.84 5.85 -28.88
N ASP A 190 -13.46 7.02 -28.97
CA ASP A 190 -12.79 8.31 -28.78
C ASP A 190 -12.35 8.50 -27.31
N GLN A 191 -13.19 8.11 -26.34
CA GLN A 191 -12.86 8.15 -24.92
C GLN A 191 -11.78 7.12 -24.55
N GLN A 192 -11.81 5.90 -25.11
CA GLN A 192 -10.74 4.90 -24.94
C GLN A 192 -9.39 5.46 -25.40
N ALA A 193 -9.36 6.12 -26.56
CA ALA A 193 -8.15 6.72 -27.10
C ALA A 193 -7.60 7.87 -26.25
N ARG A 194 -8.47 8.67 -25.62
CA ARG A 194 -8.10 9.75 -24.70
C ARG A 194 -7.70 9.24 -23.32
N ALA A 195 -8.36 8.20 -22.81
CA ALA A 195 -8.05 7.57 -21.52
C ALA A 195 -6.68 6.86 -21.57
N GLN A 196 -6.30 6.31 -22.73
CA GLN A 196 -4.96 5.79 -22.97
C GLN A 196 -3.96 6.94 -23.23
N VAL A 197 -3.48 7.57 -22.16
CA VAL A 197 -2.56 8.73 -22.23
C VAL A 197 -1.27 8.44 -23.00
N TYR A 198 -0.73 7.22 -22.86
CA TYR A 198 0.48 6.77 -23.54
C TYR A 198 0.30 5.37 -24.12
N LYS A 199 0.98 5.08 -25.24
CA LYS A 199 0.84 3.81 -25.96
C LYS A 199 1.68 2.70 -25.34
N LEU A 200 2.80 3.06 -24.73
CA LEU A 200 3.71 2.13 -24.07
C LEU A 200 3.74 2.34 -22.56
N LEU A 201 4.16 1.30 -21.85
CA LEU A 201 4.41 1.36 -20.41
C LEU A 201 5.57 2.33 -20.07
N ASN A 202 6.59 2.34 -20.93
CA ASN A 202 7.65 3.35 -20.99
C ASN A 202 7.61 3.96 -22.40
N ASP A 203 6.99 5.11 -22.54
CA ASP A 203 6.72 5.76 -23.83
C ASP A 203 7.68 6.94 -24.06
N PRO A 204 8.34 7.06 -25.23
CA PRO A 204 9.22 8.19 -25.53
C PRO A 204 8.54 9.57 -25.45
N ALA A 205 7.20 9.63 -25.54
CA ALA A 205 6.44 10.86 -25.38
C ALA A 205 6.22 11.27 -23.90
N MET A 206 6.52 10.39 -22.94
CA MET A 206 6.38 10.69 -21.52
C MET A 206 7.36 11.79 -21.08
N PRO A 207 6.88 12.82 -20.36
CA PRO A 207 7.77 13.80 -19.73
C PRO A 207 8.71 13.14 -18.71
N HIS A 208 9.85 13.79 -18.49
CA HIS A 208 10.78 13.35 -17.45
C HIS A 208 10.09 13.26 -16.08
N GLY A 209 10.24 12.12 -15.41
CA GLY A 209 9.66 11.83 -14.10
C GLY A 209 8.31 11.11 -14.14
N GLN A 210 7.66 10.96 -15.30
CA GLN A 210 6.40 10.20 -15.44
C GLN A 210 6.62 8.67 -15.45
N TRP A 211 7.86 8.25 -15.66
CA TRP A 211 8.30 6.88 -15.53
C TRP A 211 9.56 6.82 -14.67
N ASN A 212 9.70 5.81 -13.84
CA ASN A 212 10.93 5.51 -13.12
C ASN A 212 11.22 4.01 -13.11
N HIS A 213 12.49 3.64 -12.92
CA HIS A 213 12.92 2.25 -13.01
C HIS A 213 12.25 1.34 -11.99
N ASP A 214 11.97 1.85 -10.79
CA ASP A 214 11.58 1.04 -9.63
C ASP A 214 10.05 0.87 -9.56
N ASP A 215 9.30 1.97 -9.73
CA ASP A 215 7.82 2.00 -9.63
C ASP A 215 7.12 2.15 -10.99
N GLN A 216 7.88 2.20 -12.10
CA GLN A 216 7.38 2.42 -13.46
C GLN A 216 6.52 3.69 -13.55
N ARG A 217 5.23 3.55 -13.88
CA ARG A 217 4.27 4.66 -14.00
C ARG A 217 3.60 5.02 -12.67
N HIS A 218 3.84 4.31 -11.58
CA HIS A 218 3.30 4.69 -10.28
C HIS A 218 4.05 5.92 -9.76
N LEU A 219 3.29 6.98 -9.50
CA LEU A 219 3.86 8.29 -9.15
C LEU A 219 3.94 8.51 -7.62
N CYS A 220 3.18 7.73 -6.85
CA CYS A 220 2.99 7.88 -5.40
C CYS A 220 3.52 6.67 -4.62
N GLY A 221 4.66 6.09 -5.03
CA GLY A 221 5.37 5.06 -4.27
C GLY A 221 5.91 5.57 -2.93
N ALA A 222 6.76 4.77 -2.27
CA ALA A 222 7.28 5.07 -0.92
C ALA A 222 7.75 6.53 -0.75
N CYS A 223 7.17 7.21 0.25
CA CYS A 223 7.39 8.61 0.63
C CYS A 223 7.06 9.67 -0.44
N ARG A 224 6.40 9.32 -1.55
CA ARG A 224 6.10 10.24 -2.68
C ARG A 224 4.67 10.75 -2.68
N ASP A 225 4.03 10.73 -1.52
CA ASP A 225 2.63 11.09 -1.28
C ASP A 225 2.36 12.60 -1.28
N ASN A 226 3.41 13.44 -1.31
CA ASN A 226 3.34 14.90 -1.48
C ASN A 226 3.45 15.36 -2.96
N ARG A 227 3.44 14.41 -3.91
CA ARG A 227 3.69 14.72 -5.32
C ARG A 227 2.52 15.49 -5.93
N MET A 228 2.86 16.51 -6.74
CA MET A 228 1.89 17.13 -7.64
C MET A 228 1.71 16.23 -8.87
N VAL A 229 0.49 15.73 -9.07
CA VAL A 229 0.14 14.86 -10.20
C VAL A 229 -0.88 15.60 -11.07
N PRO A 230 -0.52 15.97 -12.32
CA PRO A 230 -1.47 16.62 -13.23
C PRO A 230 -2.65 15.70 -13.56
N TYR A 231 -3.81 16.29 -13.85
CA TYR A 231 -4.89 15.53 -14.44
C TYR A 231 -4.50 15.05 -15.85
N GLU A 232 -4.66 13.75 -16.08
CA GLU A 232 -4.46 13.13 -17.39
C GLU A 232 -5.66 12.24 -17.74
N GLY A 233 -5.89 12.03 -19.04
CA GLY A 233 -6.96 11.16 -19.53
C GLY A 233 -8.29 11.88 -19.75
N ILE A 234 -9.38 11.28 -19.28
CA ILE A 234 -10.74 11.79 -19.45
C ILE A 234 -11.37 12.13 -18.11
N LEU A 235 -12.26 13.12 -18.10
CA LEU A 235 -13.00 13.48 -16.89
C LEU A 235 -14.07 12.43 -16.61
N VAL A 236 -14.17 12.00 -15.35
CA VAL A 236 -15.24 11.10 -14.90
C VAL A 236 -16.63 11.70 -15.15
N SER A 237 -16.76 13.04 -15.13
CA SER A 237 -18.00 13.75 -15.46
C SER A 237 -18.42 13.63 -16.93
N GLU A 238 -17.53 13.22 -17.83
CA GLU A 238 -17.85 12.92 -19.24
C GLU A 238 -18.36 11.49 -19.44
N MET A 239 -18.31 10.65 -18.40
CA MET A 239 -18.76 9.27 -18.44
C MET A 239 -20.26 9.15 -18.15
N THR A 240 -20.88 8.07 -18.62
CA THR A 240 -22.26 7.70 -18.26
C THR A 240 -22.37 7.36 -16.76
N GLY A 241 -23.58 7.40 -16.20
CA GLY A 241 -23.78 7.05 -14.78
C GLY A 241 -23.24 5.66 -14.42
N ALA A 242 -23.48 4.66 -15.28
CA ALA A 242 -22.94 3.31 -15.07
C ALA A 242 -21.41 3.27 -15.03
N GLN A 243 -20.73 3.96 -15.96
CA GLN A 243 -19.27 4.05 -15.96
C GLN A 243 -18.72 4.83 -14.76
N GLN A 244 -19.44 5.86 -14.29
CA GLN A 244 -19.08 6.56 -13.05
C GLN A 244 -19.15 5.61 -11.86
N ASP A 245 -20.20 4.79 -11.77
CA ASP A 245 -20.33 3.76 -10.73
C ASP A 245 -19.18 2.75 -10.77
N GLU A 246 -18.70 2.37 -11.97
CA GLU A 246 -17.52 1.52 -12.13
C GLU A 246 -16.24 2.21 -11.63
N VAL A 247 -16.04 3.49 -11.93
CA VAL A 247 -14.91 4.27 -11.38
C VAL A 247 -14.98 4.34 -9.86
N TRP A 248 -16.15 4.57 -9.28
CA TRP A 248 -16.31 4.58 -7.83
C TRP A 248 -16.04 3.22 -7.21
N GLY A 249 -16.43 2.13 -7.87
CA GLY A 249 -16.14 0.76 -7.45
C GLY A 249 -14.64 0.44 -7.42
N LEU A 250 -13.86 0.97 -8.37
CA LEU A 250 -12.39 0.88 -8.35
C LEU A 250 -11.79 1.60 -7.12
N GLN A 251 -12.39 2.73 -6.73
CA GLN A 251 -11.92 3.51 -5.60
C GLN A 251 -12.24 2.82 -4.25
N THR A 252 -13.47 2.36 -4.06
CA THR A 252 -13.92 1.76 -2.79
C THR A 252 -13.22 0.46 -2.45
N SER A 253 -12.74 -0.27 -3.45
CA SER A 253 -11.96 -1.50 -3.26
C SER A 253 -10.47 -1.22 -2.95
N SER A 254 -9.98 0.00 -3.21
CA SER A 254 -8.56 0.37 -3.04
C SER A 254 -8.29 1.27 -1.82
N SER A 255 -9.30 1.63 -1.03
CA SER A 255 -9.18 2.77 -0.13
C SER A 255 -8.96 2.44 1.34
N PHE A 256 -7.78 2.82 1.84
CA PHE A 256 -7.60 3.31 3.21
C PHE A 256 -8.20 4.72 3.29
N ILE A 257 -9.46 4.86 3.74
CA ILE A 257 -10.09 6.19 3.83
C ILE A 257 -9.73 6.86 5.14
N TYR A 258 -8.89 7.88 5.01
CA TYR A 258 -8.55 8.84 6.03
C TYR A 258 -9.79 9.62 6.51
N GLN A 259 -10.33 9.28 7.68
CA GLN A 259 -11.20 10.19 8.43
C GLN A 259 -10.34 10.95 9.45
N ARG A 260 -9.94 12.18 9.09
CA ARG A 260 -9.34 13.11 10.04
C ARG A 260 -10.33 13.35 11.18
N GLU A 261 -9.94 13.16 12.43
CA GLU A 261 -10.72 13.68 13.54
C GLU A 261 -10.81 15.21 13.38
N PRO A 262 -11.99 15.83 13.54
CA PRO A 262 -12.09 17.28 13.53
C PRO A 262 -11.15 17.81 14.62
N ALA A 263 -10.26 18.73 14.24
CA ALA A 263 -9.38 19.38 15.20
C ALA A 263 -10.25 19.93 16.34
N ASN A 264 -10.00 19.47 17.57
CA ASN A 264 -10.60 20.07 18.76
C ASN A 264 -10.27 21.56 18.73
N SER A 265 -11.27 22.38 18.45
CA SER A 265 -11.20 23.82 18.59
C SER A 265 -11.12 24.13 20.08
N GLY A 266 -9.89 24.21 20.59
CA GLY A 266 -9.56 24.83 21.88
C GLY A 266 -9.26 26.31 21.71
#